data_AF-A0A820P7Z7-F1
#
_entry.id   AF-A0A820P7Z7-F1
#
_cell.length_a   1.000
_cell.length_b   1.000
_cell.length_c   1.000
_cell.angle_alpha   90.00
_cell.angle_beta   90.00
_cell.angle_gamma   90.00
#
_symmetry.space_group_name_H-M   'P 1'
#
loop_
_entity.id
_entity.type
_entity.pdbx_description
1 polymer ?
#
loop_
_entity_poly.entity_id
_entity_poly.type
_entity_poly.pdbx_seq_one_letter_code
_entity_poly.pdbx_strand_id
1 'polypeptide(L)'
;TIDTGSFIHELDEMANQFLSFLDQYIKIFPELLENDVYLAGESYAGQYIPYIAKAILEQRSALKLCGLLIGNGRIDPVTIYKSYLPFAVANNLVVANSELYDRINIRVKQYHEHRGDHEQQCNE
;
A
#
# COMPACT_ATOMS: atom_id res chain seq x y z
N THR A 1 10.83 -21.40 5.16
CA THR A 1 9.73 -22.19 4.58
C THR A 1 8.50 -21.30 4.57
N ILE A 2 7.80 -21.22 3.44
CA ILE A 2 6.55 -20.44 3.34
C ILE A 2 5.47 -21.25 4.08
N ASP A 3 4.74 -20.64 5.02
CA ASP A 3 3.60 -21.30 5.65
C ASP A 3 2.45 -21.39 4.63
N THR A 4 2.08 -22.62 4.25
CA THR A 4 1.02 -22.89 3.29
C THR A 4 -0.32 -23.23 3.96
N GLY A 5 -0.37 -23.24 5.30
CA GLY A 5 -1.53 -23.67 6.08
C GLY A 5 -2.40 -22.55 6.64
N SER A 6 -1.98 -21.28 6.52
CA SER A 6 -2.69 -20.13 7.07
C SER A 6 -2.60 -18.90 6.15
N PHE A 7 -3.57 -17.99 6.28
CA PHE A 7 -3.53 -16.71 5.58
C PHE A 7 -2.69 -15.71 6.39
N ILE A 8 -1.88 -14.92 5.70
CA ILE A 8 -1.11 -13.83 6.32
C ILE A 8 -2.03 -12.67 6.70
N HIS A 9 -1.74 -12.05 7.84
CA HIS A 9 -2.52 -10.93 8.36
C HIS A 9 -1.70 -9.65 8.53
N GLU A 10 -0.37 -9.74 8.47
CA GLU A 10 0.55 -8.61 8.64
C GLU A 10 1.41 -8.36 7.39
N LEU A 11 1.68 -7.08 7.08
CA LEU A 11 2.40 -6.68 5.87
C LEU A 11 3.90 -7.03 5.92
N ASP A 12 4.51 -7.01 7.11
CA ASP A 12 5.91 -7.43 7.29
C ASP A 12 6.06 -8.94 7.04
N GLU A 13 5.10 -9.74 7.51
CA GLU A 13 5.08 -11.19 7.22
C GLU A 13 4.92 -11.44 5.71
N MET A 14 3.99 -10.73 5.06
CA MET A 14 3.81 -10.77 3.62
C MET A 14 5.11 -10.46 2.86
N ALA A 15 5.82 -9.39 3.24
CA ALA A 15 7.07 -9.02 2.60
C ALA A 15 8.14 -10.09 2.78
N ASN A 16 8.29 -10.64 3.98
CA ASN A 16 9.26 -11.71 4.27
C ASN A 16 8.96 -12.99 3.49
N GLN A 17 7.68 -13.38 3.36
CA GLN A 17 7.30 -14.52 2.52
C GLN A 17 7.56 -14.23 1.04
N PHE A 18 7.34 -13.00 0.57
CA PHE A 18 7.65 -12.60 -0.81
C PHE A 18 9.16 -12.65 -1.11
N LEU A 19 10.00 -12.19 -0.18
CA LEU A 19 11.46 -12.33 -0.30
C LEU A 19 11.88 -13.80 -0.33
N SER A 20 11.28 -14.64 0.51
CA SER A 20 11.52 -16.09 0.47
C SER A 20 11.17 -16.69 -0.88
N PHE A 21 10.09 -16.22 -1.52
CA PHE A 21 9.75 -16.60 -2.89
C PHE A 21 10.82 -16.13 -3.89
N LEU A 22 11.25 -14.87 -3.84
CA LEU A 22 12.27 -14.32 -4.73
C LEU A 22 13.60 -15.08 -4.61
N ASP A 23 14.02 -15.42 -3.39
CA ASP A 23 15.25 -16.19 -3.16
C ASP A 23 15.21 -17.58 -3.82
N GLN A 24 14.05 -18.25 -3.78
CA GLN A 24 13.88 -19.53 -4.45
C GLN A 24 13.76 -19.35 -5.97
N TYR A 25 13.07 -18.30 -6.42
CA TYR A 25 12.91 -17.97 -7.83
C TYR A 25 14.27 -17.72 -8.50
N ILE A 26 15.15 -16.96 -7.86
CA ILE A 26 16.50 -16.66 -8.36
C ILE A 26 17.39 -17.90 -8.36
N LYS A 27 17.23 -18.85 -7.42
CA LYS A 27 17.97 -20.12 -7.47
C LYS A 27 17.64 -20.95 -8.71
N ILE A 28 16.43 -20.80 -9.23
CA ILE A 28 15.98 -21.47 -10.45
C ILE A 28 16.43 -20.69 -11.69
N PHE A 29 16.41 -19.36 -11.63
CA PHE A 29 16.77 -18.44 -12.72
C PHE A 29 17.94 -17.51 -12.32
N PRO A 30 19.15 -18.06 -12.09
CA PRO A 30 20.28 -17.28 -11.58
C PRO A 30 20.74 -16.17 -12.53
N GLU A 31 20.49 -16.30 -13.83
CA GLU A 31 20.78 -15.30 -14.84
C GLU A 31 20.04 -13.96 -14.62
N LEU A 32 18.96 -13.96 -13.82
CA LEU A 32 18.20 -12.75 -13.52
C LEU A 32 18.85 -11.87 -12.45
N LEU A 33 19.89 -12.34 -11.75
CA LEU A 33 20.59 -11.55 -10.72
C LEU A 33 21.26 -10.29 -11.27
N GLU A 34 21.69 -10.33 -12.53
CA GLU A 34 22.35 -9.21 -13.20
C GLU A 34 21.36 -8.14 -13.69
N ASN A 35 20.05 -8.43 -13.63
CA ASN A 35 19.03 -7.52 -14.14
C ASN A 35 18.66 -6.43 -13.13
N ASP A 36 18.27 -5.28 -13.68
CA ASP A 36 17.59 -4.25 -12.92
C ASP A 36 16.18 -4.72 -12.52
N VAL A 37 15.87 -4.63 -11.22
CA VAL A 37 14.57 -5.04 -10.66
C VAL A 37 13.66 -3.83 -10.53
N TYR A 38 12.43 -3.97 -11.01
CA TYR A 38 11.35 -3.00 -10.82
C TYR A 38 10.16 -3.70 -10.19
N LEU A 39 9.61 -3.11 -9.12
CA LEU A 39 8.37 -3.60 -8.52
C LEU A 39 7.20 -2.79 -9.06
N ALA A 40 6.25 -3.46 -9.71
CA ALA A 40 5.08 -2.82 -10.29
C ALA A 40 3.79 -3.44 -9.78
N GLY A 41 2.74 -2.63 -9.62
CA GLY A 41 1.43 -3.11 -9.19
C GLY A 41 0.40 -2.00 -9.03
N GLU A 42 -0.82 -2.39 -8.66
CA GLU A 42 -1.98 -1.50 -8.56
C GLU A 42 -2.75 -1.71 -7.26
N SER A 43 -3.55 -0.71 -6.87
CA SER A 43 -4.55 -0.83 -5.81
C SER A 43 -3.88 -1.15 -4.47
N TYR A 44 -4.17 -2.30 -3.85
CA TYR A 44 -3.56 -2.67 -2.57
C TYR A 44 -2.06 -2.96 -2.66
N ALA A 45 -1.51 -3.09 -3.87
CA ALA A 45 -0.06 -3.11 -4.07
C ALA A 45 0.61 -1.81 -3.60
N GLY A 46 -0.14 -0.72 -3.42
CA GLY A 46 0.34 0.49 -2.73
C GLY A 46 0.78 0.25 -1.28
N GLN A 47 0.29 -0.82 -0.64
CA GLN A 47 0.81 -1.32 0.65
C GLN A 47 1.93 -2.35 0.42
N TYR A 48 1.75 -3.30 -0.49
CA TYR A 48 2.71 -4.39 -0.66
C TYR A 48 4.09 -3.93 -1.16
N ILE A 49 4.12 -3.10 -2.19
CA ILE A 49 5.36 -2.72 -2.88
C ILE A 49 6.33 -1.98 -1.95
N PRO A 50 5.91 -0.97 -1.15
CA PRO A 50 6.80 -0.32 -0.21
C PRO A 50 7.38 -1.27 0.86
N TYR A 51 6.58 -2.21 1.36
CA TYR A 51 7.03 -3.19 2.37
C TYR A 51 8.03 -4.19 1.79
N ILE A 52 7.77 -4.69 0.57
CA ILE A 52 8.72 -5.57 -0.15
C ILE A 52 10.02 -4.82 -0.45
N ALA A 53 9.92 -3.59 -0.96
CA ALA A 53 11.08 -2.75 -1.27
C ALA A 53 11.94 -2.50 -0.02
N LYS A 54 11.30 -2.16 1.11
CA LYS A 54 11.97 -2.00 2.40
C LYS A 54 12.72 -3.28 2.79
N ALA A 55 12.06 -4.43 2.72
CA ALA A 55 12.67 -5.71 3.08
C ALA A 55 13.88 -6.06 2.19
N ILE A 56 13.81 -5.80 0.86
CA ILE A 56 14.94 -5.99 -0.07
C ILE A 56 16.15 -5.14 0.36
N LEU A 57 15.91 -3.88 0.72
CA LEU A 57 16.95 -2.93 1.12
C LEU A 57 17.56 -3.27 2.49
N GLU A 58 16.76 -3.69 3.45
CA GLU A 58 17.21 -4.01 4.82
C GLU A 58 17.99 -5.34 4.89
N GLN A 59 17.56 -6.36 4.14
CA GLN A 59 18.19 -7.69 4.16
C GLN A 59 19.44 -7.79 3.28
N ARG A 60 19.86 -6.69 2.63
CA ARG A 60 20.99 -6.64 1.68
C ARG A 60 20.88 -7.73 0.61
N SER A 61 19.70 -7.85 0.01
CA SER A 61 19.48 -8.78 -1.10
C SER A 61 20.46 -8.50 -2.25
N ALA A 62 20.86 -9.54 -2.99
CA ALA A 62 21.66 -9.40 -4.20
C ALA A 62 20.90 -8.74 -5.36
N LEU A 63 19.57 -8.56 -5.21
CA LEU A 63 18.73 -7.91 -6.21
C LEU A 63 19.00 -6.41 -6.32
N LYS A 64 19.23 -5.95 -7.56
CA LYS A 64 19.40 -4.53 -7.87
C LYS A 64 18.04 -3.84 -8.06
N LEU A 65 17.41 -3.45 -6.96
CA LEU A 65 16.15 -2.70 -6.99
C LEU A 65 16.35 -1.29 -7.57
N CYS A 66 15.81 -1.03 -8.76
CA CYS A 66 15.98 0.21 -9.51
C CYS A 66 14.77 1.14 -9.47
N GLY A 67 13.56 0.63 -9.18
CA GLY A 67 12.39 1.49 -9.12
C GLY A 67 11.10 0.80 -8.70
N LEU A 68 10.12 1.63 -8.35
CA LEU A 68 8.78 1.22 -7.94
C LEU A 68 7.75 1.92 -8.85
N LEU A 69 6.80 1.16 -9.39
CA LEU A 69 5.70 1.67 -10.22
C LEU A 69 4.36 1.28 -9.59
N ILE A 70 3.69 2.24 -8.97
CA ILE A 70 2.45 1.99 -8.22
C ILE A 70 1.30 2.75 -8.89
N GLY A 71 0.43 2.03 -9.60
CA GLY A 71 -0.77 2.58 -10.23
C GLY A 71 -1.93 2.66 -9.24
N ASN A 72 -2.59 3.83 -9.12
CA ASN A 72 -3.79 4.02 -8.28
C ASN A 72 -3.70 3.35 -6.89
N GLY A 73 -2.51 3.42 -6.28
CA GLY A 73 -2.19 2.65 -5.09
C GLY A 73 -2.86 3.19 -3.83
N ARG A 74 -3.33 2.28 -2.97
CA ARG A 74 -3.71 2.63 -1.60
C ARG A 74 -2.43 2.78 -0.76
N ILE A 75 -1.90 3.99 -0.65
CA ILE A 75 -0.64 4.30 0.06
C ILE A 75 -0.94 4.98 1.41
N ASP A 76 -1.69 6.07 1.37
CA ASP A 76 -2.15 6.82 2.54
C ASP A 76 -3.68 6.79 2.59
N PRO A 77 -4.28 5.89 3.40
CA PRO A 77 -5.73 5.80 3.51
C PRO A 77 -6.38 7.11 3.94
N VAL A 78 -5.77 7.85 4.87
CA VAL A 78 -6.36 9.07 5.43
C VAL A 78 -6.50 10.13 4.33
N THR A 79 -5.43 10.40 3.59
CA THR A 79 -5.46 11.35 2.47
C THR A 79 -6.37 10.88 1.34
N ILE A 80 -6.36 9.58 1.01
CA ILE A 80 -7.24 9.02 -0.03
C ILE A 80 -8.72 9.21 0.35
N TYR A 81 -9.14 8.88 1.57
CA TYR A 81 -10.54 9.07 1.98
C TYR A 81 -10.97 10.55 1.99
N LYS A 82 -10.08 11.47 2.38
CA LYS A 82 -10.33 12.93 2.31
C LYS A 82 -10.57 13.40 0.87
N SER A 83 -9.95 12.74 -0.10
CA SER A 83 -10.02 13.15 -1.52
C SER A 83 -11.33 12.79 -2.21
N TYR A 84 -12.09 11.80 -1.70
CA TYR A 84 -13.27 11.29 -2.40
C TYR A 84 -14.38 12.33 -2.60
N LEU A 85 -14.75 13.08 -1.56
CA LEU A 85 -15.81 14.08 -1.68
C LEU A 85 -15.42 15.25 -2.61
N PRO A 86 -14.22 15.86 -2.47
CA PRO A 86 -13.74 16.86 -3.43
C PRO A 86 -13.69 16.33 -4.86
N PHE A 87 -13.20 15.11 -5.08
CA PHE A 87 -13.17 14.48 -6.40
C PHE A 87 -14.59 14.30 -6.98
N ALA A 88 -15.53 13.82 -6.17
CA ALA A 88 -16.91 13.61 -6.61
C ALA A 88 -17.60 14.94 -6.99
N VAL A 89 -17.36 16.02 -6.24
CA VAL A 89 -17.88 17.34 -6.57
C VAL A 89 -17.25 17.89 -7.84
N ALA A 90 -15.92 17.79 -7.97
CA ALA A 90 -15.19 18.28 -9.15
C ALA A 90 -15.61 17.58 -10.45
N ASN A 91 -16.07 16.33 -10.35
CA ASN A 91 -16.52 15.52 -11.50
C ASN A 91 -18.05 15.48 -11.64
N ASN A 92 -18.79 16.37 -10.97
CA ASN A 92 -20.26 16.45 -11.02
C ASN A 92 -20.99 15.16 -10.61
N LEU A 93 -20.34 14.29 -9.84
CA LEU A 93 -20.95 13.08 -9.26
C LEU A 93 -21.77 13.41 -8.01
N VAL A 94 -21.43 14.51 -7.33
CA VAL A 94 -22.15 15.06 -6.18
C VAL A 94 -22.29 16.56 -6.35
N VAL A 95 -23.51 17.09 -6.18
CA VAL A 95 -23.76 18.54 -6.21
C VAL A 95 -23.37 19.15 -4.87
N ALA A 96 -22.53 20.18 -4.88
CA ALA A 96 -22.14 20.91 -3.67
C ALA A 96 -23.38 21.45 -2.93
N ASN A 97 -23.36 21.40 -1.60
CA ASN A 97 -24.47 21.82 -0.73
C ASN A 97 -25.80 21.08 -0.94
N SER A 98 -25.79 19.93 -1.61
CA SER A 98 -26.93 19.01 -1.62
C SER A 98 -27.02 18.21 -0.32
N GLU A 99 -28.19 17.63 -0.03
CA GLU A 99 -28.32 16.71 1.12
C GLU A 99 -27.34 15.53 1.05
N LEU A 100 -27.02 15.04 -0.15
CA LEU A 100 -26.02 13.99 -0.33
C LEU A 100 -24.61 14.48 0.04
N TYR A 101 -24.24 15.69 -0.38
CA TYR A 101 -22.98 16.32 -0.02
C TYR A 101 -22.83 16.42 1.51
N ASP A 102 -23.84 16.97 2.19
CA ASP A 102 -23.81 17.14 3.64
C ASP A 102 -23.68 15.80 4.38
N ARG A 103 -24.44 14.79 3.94
CA ARG A 103 -24.38 13.43 4.49
C ARG A 103 -23.00 12.78 4.33
N ILE A 104 -22.31 13.00 3.21
CA ILE A 104 -20.95 12.48 2.99
C ILE A 104 -19.95 13.28 3.82
N ASN A 105 -20.05 14.61 3.82
CA ASN A 105 -19.14 15.50 4.54
C ASN A 105 -19.13 15.22 6.06
N ILE A 106 -20.31 14.98 6.66
CA ILE A 106 -20.44 14.59 8.07
C ILE A 106 -19.68 13.28 8.34
N ARG A 107 -19.85 12.26 7.49
CA ARG A 107 -19.19 10.95 7.66
C ARG A 107 -17.68 11.03 7.49
N VAL A 108 -17.21 11.79 6.51
CA VAL A 108 -15.78 12.03 6.28
C VAL A 108 -15.17 12.71 7.52
N LYS A 109 -15.81 13.77 8.05
CA LYS A 109 -15.34 14.43 9.29
C LYS A 109 -15.29 13.48 10.48
N GLN A 110 -16.36 12.71 10.72
CA GLN A 110 -16.41 11.73 11.82
C GLN A 110 -15.29 10.70 11.72
N TYR A 111 -15.05 10.15 10.53
CA TYR A 111 -13.98 9.19 10.29
C TYR A 111 -12.59 9.77 10.63
N HIS A 112 -12.36 11.06 10.36
CA HIS A 112 -11.08 11.72 10.64
C HIS A 112 -10.90 12.12 12.09
N GLU A 113 -11.95 12.58 12.77
CA GLU A 113 -11.89 12.88 14.21
C GLU A 113 -11.51 11.62 15.01
N HIS A 114 -12.12 10.48 14.71
CA HIS A 114 -11.82 9.21 15.41
C HIS A 114 -10.44 8.64 15.05
N ARG A 115 -9.87 8.95 13.88
CA ARG A 115 -8.53 8.48 13.49
C ARG A 115 -7.40 9.42 13.89
N GLY A 116 -7.65 10.73 13.98
CA GLY A 116 -6.67 11.69 14.50
C GLY A 116 -6.24 11.35 15.93
N ASP A 117 -7.19 10.90 16.75
CA ASP A 117 -6.92 10.42 18.11
C ASP A 117 -6.06 9.14 18.13
N HIS A 118 -6.23 8.24 17.15
CA HIS A 118 -5.42 7.02 17.03
C HIS A 118 -4.00 7.29 16.50
N GLU A 119 -3.81 8.23 15.58
CA GLU A 119 -2.47 8.62 15.10
C GLU A 119 -1.66 9.36 16.19
N GLN A 120 -2.31 10.11 17.09
CA GLN A 120 -1.64 10.71 18.26
C GLN A 120 -1.20 9.65 19.27
N GLN A 121 -1.99 8.60 19.50
CA GLN A 121 -1.63 7.50 20.40
C GLN A 121 -0.47 6.62 19.90
N CYS A 122 -0.21 6.55 18.60
CA CYS A 122 0.92 5.78 18.06
C CYS A 122 2.25 6.55 18.03
N ASN A 123 2.24 7.84 18.40
CA ASN A 123 3.41 8.72 18.43
C ASN A 123 3.89 9.06 19.86
N GLU A 124 3.35 8.39 20.89
CA GLU A 124 3.81 8.39 22.28
C GLU A 124 4.34 7.00 22.67
#